data_AF-A0A0A1WY27-F1
#
_entry.id   AF-A0A0A1WY27-F1
#
_cell.length_a   1.000
_cell.length_b   1.000
_cell.length_c   1.000
_cell.angle_alpha   90.00
_cell.angle_beta   90.00
_cell.angle_gamma   90.00
#
_symmetry.space_group_name_H-M   'P 1'
#
loop_
_entity.id
_entity.type
_entity.pdbx_description
1 polymer ?
#
loop_
_entity_poly.entity_id
_entity_poly.type
_entity_poly.pdbx_seq_one_letter_code
_entity_poly.pdbx_strand_id
1 'polypeptide(L)'
;MAEQESLLQESSKTSTYMSPQEEALQSLCKKLLKSRFFRGYYEERRFVDAVGGYRDIIGLHRGERDLERLLLDIKCKLQIFYQHTQQVWIGVTHGAFMGITPKKNTLDTHIWIQLQEVAFGQYWFSIKSIRFRKNEVILKLNVVRNVETETRIERTQLSTPALMYVSDASKSALIANDSVKLLKNAPQLGEDMVSNPIMIQPEVLQIGYEDFVNVVRDWGTTIKHSVYDFMSNDVNKDNIKDFLQFLGLVVISLLTGSVVAIKYLGTFALRFMFEFTRFTQVMTPIILKVIEAINKIVAGFYTLLAMIWKDAFMKRKMIPTQQLQDYNDRPARELKAIEYNRPHYNSNIEYNMRHNPLQTPMIRSGMGNFPEFERKFQ
;
A
#
# COMPACT_ATOMS: atom_id res chain seq x y z
N MET A 1 10.95 14.96 -55.29
CA MET A 1 11.81 14.53 -54.16
C MET A 1 11.18 14.88 -52.80
N ALA A 2 9.87 14.68 -52.67
CA ALA A 2 9.11 14.88 -51.42
C ALA A 2 8.00 13.82 -51.23
N GLU A 3 7.80 12.93 -52.22
CA GLU A 3 6.83 11.82 -52.14
C GLU A 3 7.48 10.49 -51.74
N GLN A 4 8.79 10.47 -51.53
CA GLN A 4 9.54 9.25 -51.17
C GLN A 4 9.81 9.12 -49.67
N GLU A 5 9.54 10.17 -48.89
CA GLU A 5 9.66 10.17 -47.43
C GLU A 5 8.36 9.76 -46.72
N SER A 6 7.20 9.84 -47.38
CA SER A 6 5.92 9.40 -46.79
C SER A 6 5.71 7.89 -46.81
N LEU A 7 6.48 7.14 -47.62
CA LEU A 7 6.36 5.67 -47.76
C LEU A 7 7.21 4.87 -46.75
N LEU A 8 8.08 5.51 -45.97
CA LEU A 8 8.87 4.84 -44.93
C LEU A 8 8.24 4.88 -43.53
N GLN A 9 7.07 5.51 -43.39
CA GLN A 9 6.41 5.70 -42.09
C GLN A 9 5.09 4.92 -41.92
N GLU A 10 4.86 3.89 -42.74
CA GLU A 10 3.69 3.01 -42.63
C GLU A 10 4.01 1.51 -42.40
N SER A 11 5.28 1.14 -42.22
CA SER A 11 5.67 -0.25 -41.97
C SER A 11 5.95 -0.55 -40.49
N SER A 12 4.96 -0.35 -39.61
CA SER A 12 5.02 -0.95 -38.25
C SER A 12 3.66 -1.09 -37.57
N LYS A 13 2.68 -1.70 -38.24
CA LYS A 13 1.51 -2.30 -37.58
C LYS A 13 1.14 -3.63 -38.25
N THR A 14 2.08 -4.58 -38.28
CA THR A 14 1.69 -5.99 -38.41
C THR A 14 1.10 -6.41 -37.06
N SER A 15 -0.20 -6.24 -36.87
CA SER A 15 -0.92 -6.88 -35.77
C SER A 15 -0.92 -8.37 -36.05
N THR A 16 0.13 -9.06 -35.62
CA THR A 16 0.09 -10.51 -35.45
C THR A 16 -1.12 -10.79 -34.57
N TYR A 17 -2.09 -11.57 -35.06
CA TYR A 17 -3.24 -12.00 -34.27
C TYR A 17 -2.70 -12.72 -33.03
N MET A 18 -2.71 -12.02 -31.90
CA MET A 18 -2.27 -12.55 -30.62
C MET A 18 -3.41 -13.38 -30.05
N SER A 19 -3.11 -14.59 -29.58
CA SER A 19 -4.14 -15.41 -28.94
C SER A 19 -4.62 -14.71 -27.64
N PRO A 20 -5.91 -14.80 -27.29
CA PRO A 20 -6.40 -14.20 -26.04
C PRO A 20 -5.66 -14.70 -24.79
N GLN A 21 -5.18 -15.96 -24.83
CA GLN A 21 -4.38 -16.56 -23.76
C GLN A 21 -3.00 -15.91 -23.65
N GLU A 22 -2.34 -15.65 -24.77
CA GLU A 22 -1.06 -14.94 -24.81
C GLU A 22 -1.22 -13.52 -24.28
N GLU A 23 -2.26 -12.79 -24.69
CA GLU A 23 -2.52 -11.43 -24.20
C GLU A 23 -2.75 -11.42 -22.69
N ALA A 24 -3.53 -12.37 -22.17
CA ALA A 24 -3.75 -12.52 -20.73
C ALA A 24 -2.44 -12.79 -19.98
N LEU A 25 -1.60 -13.72 -20.47
CA LEU A 25 -0.29 -14.02 -19.88
C LEU A 25 0.63 -12.79 -19.89
N GLN A 26 0.71 -12.09 -21.02
CA GLN A 26 1.51 -10.87 -21.14
C GLN A 26 1.03 -9.77 -20.18
N SER A 27 -0.29 -9.60 -20.05
CA SER A 27 -0.87 -8.62 -19.12
C SER A 27 -0.54 -8.95 -17.66
N LEU A 28 -0.58 -10.24 -17.30
CA LEU A 28 -0.24 -10.73 -15.96
C LEU A 28 1.24 -10.50 -15.64
N CYS A 29 2.15 -10.88 -16.53
CA CYS A 29 3.59 -10.63 -16.35
C CYS A 29 3.89 -9.12 -16.21
N LYS A 30 3.25 -8.28 -17.04
CA LYS A 30 3.36 -6.82 -16.95
C LYS A 30 2.90 -6.31 -15.59
N LYS A 31 1.76 -6.80 -15.08
CA LYS A 31 1.20 -6.37 -13.78
C LYS A 31 2.07 -6.79 -12.60
N LEU A 32 2.63 -8.00 -12.62
CA LEU A 32 3.44 -8.53 -11.51
C LEU A 32 4.79 -7.83 -11.35
N LEU A 33 5.41 -7.43 -12.46
CA LEU A 33 6.76 -6.86 -12.46
C LEU A 33 6.79 -5.34 -12.49
N LYS A 34 5.72 -4.67 -12.94
CA LYS A 34 5.66 -3.21 -13.03
C LYS A 34 5.86 -2.56 -11.65
N SER A 35 6.62 -1.45 -11.64
CA SER A 35 6.87 -0.60 -10.48
C SER A 35 7.65 -1.26 -9.34
N ARG A 36 8.27 -2.42 -9.57
CA ARG A 36 9.20 -3.00 -8.59
C ARG A 36 10.56 -2.31 -8.66
N PHE A 37 11.14 -2.08 -7.49
CA PHE A 37 12.49 -1.56 -7.35
C PHE A 37 13.40 -2.68 -6.87
N PHE A 38 14.63 -2.69 -7.35
CA PHE A 38 15.62 -3.66 -6.91
C PHE A 38 17.03 -3.11 -7.03
N ARG A 39 17.94 -3.66 -6.24
CA ARG A 39 19.36 -3.39 -6.34
C ARG A 39 20.04 -4.39 -7.25
N GLY A 40 20.83 -3.89 -8.20
CA GLY A 40 21.58 -4.74 -9.13
C GLY A 40 22.94 -4.16 -9.48
N TYR A 41 23.77 -4.99 -10.09
CA TYR A 41 25.08 -4.62 -10.60
C TYR A 41 25.03 -4.72 -12.12
N TYR A 42 25.24 -3.59 -12.80
CA TYR A 42 25.44 -3.58 -14.24
C TYR A 42 26.89 -4.02 -14.51
N GLU A 43 27.04 -5.22 -15.06
CA GLU A 43 28.33 -5.90 -15.15
C GLU A 43 29.02 -5.67 -16.49
N GLU A 44 28.31 -5.94 -17.58
CA GLU A 44 28.86 -5.89 -18.92
C GLU A 44 27.75 -5.81 -19.98
N ARG A 45 28.18 -5.57 -21.22
CA ARG A 45 27.34 -5.60 -22.42
C ARG A 45 27.84 -6.72 -23.34
N ARG A 46 26.96 -7.65 -23.69
CA ARG A 46 27.30 -8.84 -24.48
C ARG A 46 26.40 -8.99 -25.70
N PHE A 47 26.96 -9.48 -26.80
CA PHE A 47 26.19 -9.81 -28.00
C PHE A 47 25.44 -11.12 -27.80
N VAL A 48 24.15 -11.13 -28.13
CA VAL A 48 23.30 -12.32 -28.04
C VAL A 48 22.93 -12.76 -29.45
N ASP A 49 23.50 -13.89 -29.87
CA ASP A 49 23.31 -14.43 -31.23
C ASP A 49 21.85 -14.73 -31.55
N ALA A 50 21.10 -15.28 -30.59
CA ALA A 50 19.68 -15.63 -30.74
C ALA A 50 18.78 -14.44 -31.11
N VAL A 51 19.20 -13.22 -30.78
CA VAL A 51 18.44 -11.99 -31.04
C VAL A 51 19.16 -11.06 -32.04
N GLY A 52 20.42 -11.35 -32.38
CA GLY A 52 21.22 -10.55 -33.29
C GLY A 52 21.55 -9.15 -32.76
N GLY A 53 21.76 -8.98 -31.44
CA GLY A 53 22.05 -7.68 -30.87
C GLY A 53 22.68 -7.69 -29.48
N TYR A 54 23.20 -6.54 -29.07
CA TYR A 54 23.82 -6.37 -27.75
C TYR A 54 22.77 -6.22 -26.65
N ARG A 55 23.00 -6.89 -25.52
CA ARG A 55 22.20 -6.81 -24.31
C ARG A 55 23.10 -6.52 -23.11
N ASP A 56 22.56 -5.74 -22.19
CA ASP A 56 23.18 -5.33 -20.95
C ASP A 56 22.85 -6.35 -19.86
N ILE A 57 23.88 -6.83 -19.17
CA ILE A 57 23.74 -7.86 -18.13
C ILE A 57 23.73 -7.20 -16.76
N ILE A 58 22.65 -7.44 -16.00
CA ILE A 58 22.52 -7.02 -14.62
C ILE A 58 22.48 -8.24 -13.71
N GLY A 59 23.45 -8.33 -12.80
CA GLY A 59 23.41 -9.28 -11.68
C GLY A 59 22.51 -8.76 -10.56
N LEU A 60 21.61 -9.59 -10.04
CA LEU A 60 20.79 -9.22 -8.89
C LEU A 60 21.62 -9.19 -7.60
N HIS A 61 21.36 -8.22 -6.73
CA HIS A 61 22.00 -8.19 -5.40
C HIS A 61 21.50 -9.34 -4.51
N ARG A 62 22.35 -9.91 -3.64
CA ARG A 62 22.02 -11.04 -2.73
C ARG A 62 20.73 -10.88 -1.91
N GLY A 63 20.32 -9.65 -1.63
CA GLY A 63 19.09 -9.34 -0.88
C GLY A 63 17.80 -9.45 -1.69
N GLU A 64 17.86 -9.52 -3.01
CA GLU A 64 16.69 -9.48 -3.91
C GLU A 64 16.12 -10.88 -4.21
N ARG A 65 16.04 -11.74 -3.19
CA ARG A 65 15.62 -13.16 -3.32
C ARG A 65 14.17 -13.31 -3.78
N ASP A 66 13.29 -12.42 -3.33
CA ASP A 66 11.88 -12.46 -3.70
C ASP A 66 11.67 -12.11 -5.17
N LEU A 67 12.43 -11.13 -5.68
CA LEU A 67 12.42 -10.79 -7.10
C LEU A 67 13.04 -11.92 -7.94
N GLU A 68 14.14 -12.53 -7.49
CA GLU A 68 14.74 -13.70 -8.14
C GLU A 68 13.70 -14.82 -8.32
N ARG A 69 13.02 -15.23 -7.24
CA ARG A 69 11.99 -16.29 -7.31
C ARG A 69 10.89 -15.93 -8.29
N LEU A 70 10.41 -14.68 -8.26
CA LEU A 70 9.37 -14.20 -9.17
C LEU A 70 9.83 -14.22 -10.64
N LEU A 71 11.07 -13.81 -10.92
CA LEU A 71 11.62 -13.81 -12.27
C LEU A 71 11.81 -15.24 -12.81
N LEU A 72 12.24 -16.17 -11.96
CA LEU A 72 12.39 -17.58 -12.33
C LEU A 72 11.03 -18.25 -12.59
N ASP A 73 10.01 -17.97 -11.76
CA ASP A 73 8.64 -18.45 -11.98
C ASP A 73 8.07 -17.93 -13.31
N ILE A 74 8.20 -16.62 -13.56
CA ILE A 74 7.77 -16.00 -14.82
C ILE A 74 8.53 -16.59 -16.00
N LYS A 75 9.86 -16.75 -15.90
CA LYS A 75 10.68 -17.37 -16.95
C LYS A 75 10.18 -18.78 -17.26
N CYS A 76 9.95 -19.61 -16.25
CA CYS A 76 9.49 -20.99 -16.42
C CYS A 76 8.13 -21.02 -17.15
N LYS A 77 7.18 -20.20 -16.71
CA LYS A 77 5.85 -20.08 -17.36
C LYS A 77 5.93 -19.62 -18.81
N LEU A 78 6.76 -18.61 -19.09
CA LEU A 78 6.97 -18.13 -20.45
C LEU A 78 7.66 -19.19 -21.32
N GLN A 79 8.63 -19.91 -20.77
CA GLN A 79 9.36 -20.96 -21.48
C GLN A 79 8.42 -22.11 -21.86
N ILE A 80 7.56 -22.56 -20.94
CA ILE A 80 6.53 -23.59 -21.22
C ILE A 80 5.55 -23.09 -22.29
N PHE A 81 5.09 -21.85 -22.19
CA PHE A 81 4.11 -21.29 -23.13
C PHE A 81 4.66 -21.18 -24.57
N TYR A 82 5.90 -20.72 -24.73
CA TYR A 82 6.50 -20.54 -26.06
C TYR A 82 7.18 -21.80 -26.62
N GLN A 83 7.26 -22.89 -25.85
CA GLN A 83 7.94 -24.13 -26.26
C GLN A 83 7.41 -24.72 -27.58
N HIS A 84 6.13 -24.51 -27.89
CA HIS A 84 5.45 -25.16 -29.01
C HIS A 84 5.24 -24.27 -30.25
N THR A 85 5.45 -22.96 -30.15
CA THR A 85 5.00 -22.01 -31.19
C THR A 85 6.14 -21.24 -31.82
N GLN A 86 7.12 -20.78 -31.03
CA GLN A 86 8.22 -19.97 -31.53
C GLN A 86 9.37 -19.97 -30.52
N GLN A 87 10.61 -20.12 -30.99
CA GLN A 87 11.78 -19.99 -30.12
C GLN A 87 11.98 -18.53 -29.74
N VAL A 88 11.32 -18.12 -28.64
CA VAL A 88 11.45 -16.78 -28.08
C VAL A 88 12.55 -16.78 -27.04
N TRP A 89 13.53 -15.87 -27.19
CA TRP A 89 14.59 -15.70 -26.21
C TRP A 89 14.09 -14.90 -25.00
N ILE A 90 14.30 -15.44 -23.79
CA ILE A 90 13.87 -14.79 -22.55
C ILE A 90 15.09 -14.18 -21.87
N GLY A 91 15.07 -12.87 -21.62
CA GLY A 91 16.17 -12.10 -21.01
C GLY A 91 16.38 -12.35 -19.51
N VAL A 92 16.25 -13.59 -19.05
CA VAL A 92 16.52 -14.01 -17.67
C VAL A 92 17.30 -15.33 -17.71
N THR A 93 18.50 -15.35 -17.14
CA THR A 93 19.32 -16.56 -17.00
C THR A 93 19.62 -16.85 -15.54
N HIS A 94 19.83 -18.12 -15.23
CA HIS A 94 20.10 -18.59 -13.88
C HIS A 94 21.28 -19.55 -13.93
N GLY A 95 22.14 -19.47 -12.91
CA GLY A 95 23.36 -20.27 -12.80
C GLY A 95 24.56 -19.64 -13.49
N ALA A 96 25.68 -20.36 -13.43
CA ALA A 96 26.94 -19.99 -14.08
C ALA A 96 26.86 -20.14 -15.60
N PHE A 97 26.10 -19.27 -16.25
CA PHE A 97 25.97 -19.25 -17.70
C PHE A 97 27.02 -18.31 -18.29
N MET A 98 27.78 -18.82 -19.27
CA MET A 98 28.77 -18.08 -20.05
C MET A 98 29.89 -17.38 -19.25
N GLY A 99 30.50 -18.10 -18.31
CA GLY A 99 31.72 -17.65 -17.61
C GLY A 99 31.52 -16.54 -16.57
N ILE A 100 30.27 -16.15 -16.31
CA ILE A 100 29.93 -15.20 -15.25
C ILE A 100 29.73 -16.01 -13.97
N THR A 101 30.75 -16.02 -13.12
CA THR A 101 30.64 -16.59 -11.77
C THR A 101 29.98 -15.57 -10.84
N PRO A 102 29.08 -16.00 -9.95
CA PRO A 102 28.46 -15.12 -8.98
C PRO A 102 29.55 -14.47 -8.12
N LYS A 103 29.61 -13.14 -8.11
CA LYS A 103 30.43 -12.38 -7.18
C LYS A 103 29.85 -12.55 -5.77
N LYS A 104 30.67 -12.37 -4.73
CA LYS A 104 30.29 -12.56 -3.31
C LYS A 104 28.98 -11.88 -2.86
N ASN A 105 28.54 -10.83 -3.56
CA ASN A 105 27.33 -10.05 -3.24
C ASN A 105 26.22 -10.12 -4.31
N THR A 106 26.34 -11.00 -5.31
CA THR A 106 25.36 -11.19 -6.39
C THR A 106 24.70 -12.55 -6.31
N LEU A 107 23.45 -12.64 -6.76
CA LEU A 107 22.76 -13.91 -6.98
C LEU A 107 23.19 -14.52 -8.32
N ASP A 108 22.90 -15.80 -8.51
CA ASP A 108 23.20 -16.54 -9.75
C ASP A 108 22.29 -16.13 -10.92
N THR A 109 21.26 -15.34 -10.62
CA THR A 109 20.28 -14.87 -11.60
C THR A 109 20.72 -13.56 -12.24
N HIS A 110 20.81 -13.58 -13.57
CA HIS A 110 21.19 -12.44 -14.40
C HIS A 110 20.03 -12.01 -15.28
N ILE A 111 19.85 -10.69 -15.36
CA ILE A 111 18.79 -10.05 -16.14
C ILE A 111 19.44 -9.40 -17.36
N TRP A 112 18.92 -9.71 -18.55
CA TRP A 112 19.41 -9.20 -19.81
C TRP A 112 18.45 -8.14 -20.36
N ILE A 113 18.95 -6.92 -20.51
CA ILE A 113 18.12 -5.77 -20.86
C ILE A 113 18.80 -4.89 -21.91
N GLN A 114 18.17 -3.74 -22.20
CA GLN A 114 18.74 -2.70 -23.04
C GLN A 114 18.70 -1.38 -22.24
N LEU A 115 19.86 -0.93 -21.76
CA LEU A 115 20.05 0.35 -21.06
C LEU A 115 20.51 1.43 -22.04
N GLN A 116 20.16 2.68 -21.71
CA GLN A 116 20.65 3.87 -22.41
C GLN A 116 21.85 4.43 -21.64
N GLU A 117 23.06 4.21 -22.18
CA GLU A 117 24.32 4.88 -21.78
C GLU A 117 24.51 5.06 -20.27
N VAL A 118 24.53 3.95 -19.53
CA VAL A 118 24.83 3.91 -18.09
C VAL A 118 26.24 3.33 -17.91
N ALA A 119 27.04 3.86 -16.98
CA ALA A 119 28.35 3.30 -16.65
C ALA A 119 28.22 2.00 -15.84
N PHE A 120 29.18 1.08 -15.95
CA PHE A 120 29.22 -0.13 -15.13
C PHE A 120 29.26 0.21 -13.63
N GLY A 121 28.54 -0.56 -12.81
CA GLY A 121 28.44 -0.27 -11.39
C GLY A 121 27.16 -0.76 -10.74
N GLN A 122 26.95 -0.34 -9.49
CA GLN A 122 25.80 -0.74 -8.69
C GLN A 122 24.73 0.34 -8.72
N TYR A 123 23.49 -0.04 -9.01
CA TYR A 123 22.39 0.91 -9.10
C TYR A 123 21.11 0.38 -8.47
N TRP A 124 20.25 1.32 -8.10
CA TRP A 124 18.83 1.05 -7.91
C TRP A 124 18.13 1.10 -9.26
N PHE A 125 17.47 0.01 -9.62
CA PHE A 125 16.67 -0.10 -10.83
C PHE A 125 15.19 -0.11 -10.49
N SER A 126 14.38 0.45 -11.38
CA SER A 126 12.92 0.34 -11.35
C SER A 126 12.44 -0.36 -12.61
N ILE A 127 11.61 -1.39 -12.46
CA ILE A 127 11.02 -2.11 -13.59
C ILE A 127 9.84 -1.28 -14.12
N LYS A 128 10.02 -0.67 -15.30
CA LYS A 128 8.95 0.07 -15.98
C LYS A 128 7.88 -0.87 -16.54
N SER A 129 8.31 -1.92 -17.25
CA SER A 129 7.43 -2.89 -17.90
C SER A 129 8.25 -4.06 -18.45
N ILE A 130 7.57 -5.06 -18.99
CA ILE A 130 8.16 -6.14 -19.80
C ILE A 130 7.74 -5.94 -21.26
N ARG A 131 8.70 -6.05 -22.18
CA ARG A 131 8.50 -5.89 -23.61
C ARG A 131 8.51 -7.27 -24.26
N PHE A 132 7.42 -7.59 -24.94
CA PHE A 132 7.29 -8.77 -25.77
C PHE A 132 7.53 -8.35 -27.23
N ARG A 133 8.56 -8.92 -27.84
CA ARG A 133 8.89 -8.79 -29.27
C ARG A 133 8.70 -10.17 -29.91
N LYS A 134 8.75 -10.23 -31.25
CA LYS A 134 8.56 -11.48 -32.00
C LYS A 134 9.59 -12.56 -31.63
N ASN A 135 10.81 -12.18 -31.28
CA ASN A 135 11.92 -13.10 -31.00
C ASN A 135 12.52 -12.96 -29.59
N GLU A 136 12.04 -12.01 -28.78
CA GLU A 136 12.58 -11.83 -27.42
C GLU A 136 11.55 -11.29 -26.42
N VAL A 137 11.76 -11.64 -25.15
CA VAL A 137 11.09 -11.05 -23.99
C VAL A 137 12.15 -10.39 -23.12
N ILE A 138 12.08 -9.05 -22.98
CA ILE A 138 13.05 -8.27 -22.22
C ILE A 138 12.39 -7.34 -21.22
N LEU A 139 13.06 -7.10 -20.09
CA LEU A 139 12.62 -6.11 -19.13
C LEU A 139 13.00 -4.70 -19.59
N LYS A 140 12.10 -3.74 -19.38
CA LYS A 140 12.40 -2.32 -19.53
C LYS A 140 12.68 -1.74 -18.15
N LEU A 141 13.93 -1.40 -17.90
CA LEU A 141 14.35 -0.83 -16.62
C LEU A 141 14.59 0.68 -16.72
N ASN A 142 14.54 1.31 -15.56
CA ASN A 142 14.98 2.66 -15.30
C ASN A 142 16.07 2.63 -14.23
N VAL A 143 17.13 3.40 -14.43
CA VAL A 143 18.08 3.69 -13.36
C VAL A 143 17.48 4.79 -12.49
N VAL A 144 17.42 4.55 -11.19
CA VAL A 144 16.89 5.50 -10.20
C VAL A 144 18.01 6.31 -9.59
N ARG A 145 19.06 5.63 -9.10
CA ARG A 145 20.24 6.26 -8.52
C ARG A 145 21.43 5.29 -8.51
N ASN A 146 22.64 5.85 -8.53
CA ASN A 146 23.86 5.11 -8.24
C ASN A 146 23.87 4.71 -6.77
N VAL A 147 24.36 3.50 -6.49
CA VAL A 147 24.73 3.09 -5.14
C VAL A 147 26.22 3.31 -5.05
N GLU A 148 26.61 4.42 -4.42
CA GLU A 148 28.01 4.63 -4.07
C GLU A 148 28.47 3.41 -3.30
N THR A 149 29.44 2.70 -3.87
CA THR A 149 30.16 1.69 -3.11
C THR A 149 30.84 2.52 -2.04
N GLU A 150 30.48 2.34 -0.78
CA GLU A 150 31.34 2.79 0.31
C GLU A 150 32.67 2.08 0.07
N THR A 151 33.57 2.76 -0.64
CA THR A 151 34.98 2.48 -0.60
C THR A 151 35.28 2.62 0.87
N ARG A 152 35.41 1.47 1.53
CA ARG A 152 35.94 1.33 2.87
C ARG A 152 37.16 2.24 2.89
N ILE A 153 36.99 3.44 3.44
CA ILE A 153 38.09 4.37 3.64
C ILE A 153 39.05 3.55 4.47
N GLU A 154 40.16 3.19 3.86
CA GLU A 154 41.34 2.75 4.56
C GLU A 154 41.58 3.82 5.62
N ARG A 155 41.18 3.53 6.86
CA ARG A 155 41.88 4.06 8.02
C ARG A 155 43.25 3.38 8.02
N THR A 156 44.08 3.78 7.06
CA THR A 156 45.52 3.80 7.20
C THR A 156 45.77 4.74 8.36
N GLN A 157 45.80 4.18 9.57
CA GLN A 157 46.32 4.90 10.71
C GLN A 157 47.83 5.05 10.48
N LEU A 158 48.19 6.27 10.07
CA LEU A 158 49.50 6.84 10.31
C LEU A 158 49.77 6.80 11.82
N SER A 159 50.67 5.91 12.26
CA SER A 159 51.59 6.15 13.37
C SER A 159 52.69 5.07 13.43
N THR A 160 53.84 5.41 12.80
CA THR A 160 55.23 5.31 13.31
C THR A 160 55.89 3.91 13.48
N PRO A 161 57.21 3.75 13.20
CA PRO A 161 57.81 2.51 12.73
C PRO A 161 58.52 1.69 13.83
N ALA A 162 58.49 0.37 13.72
CA ALA A 162 59.47 -0.51 14.36
C ALA A 162 59.56 -1.87 13.63
N LEU A 163 60.69 -2.05 12.93
CA LEU A 163 61.48 -3.27 12.78
C LEU A 163 60.77 -4.62 12.46
N MET A 164 60.87 -4.99 11.17
CA MET A 164 61.58 -6.18 10.67
C MET A 164 61.54 -7.44 11.55
N TYR A 165 60.78 -8.45 11.12
CA TYR A 165 61.27 -9.82 11.06
C TYR A 165 60.64 -10.55 9.87
N VAL A 166 61.51 -10.97 8.96
CA VAL A 166 61.23 -11.92 7.88
C VAL A 166 61.17 -13.30 8.52
N SER A 167 60.12 -14.08 8.23
CA SER A 167 60.24 -15.54 8.24
C SER A 167 59.31 -16.15 7.21
N ASP A 168 59.93 -16.79 6.24
CA ASP A 168 59.37 -17.55 5.15
C ASP A 168 58.50 -18.75 5.60
N ALA A 169 57.66 -19.14 4.64
CA ALA A 169 57.38 -20.52 4.25
C ALA A 169 56.53 -21.44 5.15
N SER A 170 55.47 -21.92 4.51
CA SER A 170 54.98 -23.31 4.56
C SER A 170 54.19 -23.74 5.79
N LYS A 171 52.85 -23.77 5.64
CA LYS A 171 51.98 -24.92 6.01
C LYS A 171 50.51 -24.56 5.78
N SER A 172 49.88 -25.25 4.82
CA SER A 172 48.54 -25.86 4.94
C SER A 172 47.87 -25.90 3.55
N ALA A 173 48.33 -26.83 2.71
CA ALA A 173 47.63 -27.26 1.50
C ALA A 173 47.85 -28.77 1.34
N LEU A 174 47.28 -29.53 2.27
CA LEU A 174 47.07 -30.97 2.17
C LEU A 174 45.71 -31.23 2.80
N ILE A 175 44.77 -31.65 1.96
CA ILE A 175 43.49 -32.36 2.17
C ILE A 175 42.52 -31.83 1.09
N ALA A 176 42.71 -32.33 -0.12
CA ALA A 176 41.71 -32.30 -1.19
C ALA A 176 41.70 -33.71 -1.77
N ASN A 177 41.08 -34.64 -1.05
CA ASN A 177 40.82 -36.02 -1.47
C ASN A 177 39.63 -36.55 -0.65
N ASP A 178 38.45 -35.96 -0.79
CA ASP A 178 37.21 -36.67 -0.43
C ASP A 178 35.95 -36.03 -1.06
N SER A 179 35.79 -36.20 -2.37
CA SER A 179 34.51 -35.97 -3.05
C SER A 179 34.41 -36.77 -4.35
N VAL A 180 34.79 -38.04 -4.29
CA VAL A 180 34.50 -39.07 -5.32
C VAL A 180 33.84 -40.24 -4.60
N LYS A 181 32.63 -40.03 -4.06
CA LYS A 181 31.80 -41.11 -3.49
C LYS A 181 30.32 -40.73 -3.29
N LEU A 182 29.77 -39.89 -4.15
CA LEU A 182 28.32 -39.61 -4.17
C LEU A 182 27.76 -39.50 -5.59
N LEU A 183 28.20 -40.42 -6.46
CA LEU A 183 27.70 -40.59 -7.84
C LEU A 183 27.59 -42.08 -8.16
N LYS A 184 26.92 -42.83 -7.28
CA LYS A 184 26.45 -44.20 -7.51
C LYS A 184 25.18 -44.37 -6.71
N ASN A 185 24.05 -44.06 -7.35
CA ASN A 185 22.71 -44.63 -7.13
C ASN A 185 21.74 -43.89 -8.07
N ALA A 186 21.88 -44.17 -9.37
CA ALA A 186 20.86 -43.89 -10.37
C ALA A 186 20.17 -45.22 -10.69
N PRO A 187 18.83 -45.33 -10.56
CA PRO A 187 18.11 -46.52 -11.00
C PRO A 187 18.11 -46.58 -12.53
N GLN A 188 18.43 -47.77 -13.06
CA GLN A 188 18.44 -48.08 -14.49
C GLN A 188 17.01 -48.07 -15.04
N LEU A 189 16.82 -47.33 -16.14
CA LEU A 189 15.59 -47.31 -16.92
C LEU A 189 15.68 -48.42 -17.98
N GLY A 190 14.93 -49.50 -17.80
CA GLY A 190 14.71 -50.53 -18.81
C GLY A 190 13.54 -50.15 -19.72
N GLU A 191 13.77 -50.25 -21.02
CA GLU A 191 12.75 -50.19 -22.06
C GLU A 191 11.83 -51.40 -21.97
N ASP A 192 10.52 -51.17 -21.95
CA ASP A 192 9.51 -52.05 -22.58
C ASP A 192 8.23 -51.24 -22.79
N MET A 193 7.87 -51.05 -24.07
CA MET A 193 6.58 -50.50 -24.50
C MET A 193 5.49 -51.55 -24.30
N VAL A 194 4.28 -51.14 -23.89
CA VAL A 194 2.99 -51.58 -24.47
C VAL A 194 1.83 -50.73 -23.90
N SER A 195 1.11 -50.13 -24.84
CA SER A 195 -0.21 -49.49 -24.83
C SER A 195 -1.10 -49.59 -23.57
N ASN A 196 -1.53 -48.43 -23.06
CA ASN A 196 -2.94 -48.08 -22.84
C ASN A 196 -3.10 -46.56 -22.53
N PRO A 197 -4.11 -45.86 -23.08
CA PRO A 197 -4.36 -44.47 -22.74
C PRO A 197 -5.02 -44.38 -21.36
N ILE A 198 -4.29 -43.85 -20.38
CA ILE A 198 -4.84 -43.54 -19.06
C ILE A 198 -5.79 -42.34 -19.22
N MET A 199 -7.08 -42.61 -19.11
CA MET A 199 -8.13 -41.61 -18.92
C MET A 199 -7.75 -40.69 -17.76
N ILE A 200 -7.68 -39.39 -18.03
CA ILE A 200 -7.76 -38.35 -17.01
C ILE A 200 -9.22 -38.33 -16.54
N GLN A 201 -9.48 -38.92 -15.37
CA GLN A 201 -10.68 -38.61 -14.60
C GLN A 201 -10.40 -37.36 -13.74
N PRO A 202 -11.34 -36.41 -13.63
CA PRO A 202 -11.22 -35.31 -12.68
C PRO A 202 -11.54 -35.85 -11.30
N GLU A 203 -10.54 -36.43 -10.63
CA GLU A 203 -10.70 -36.78 -9.22
C GLU A 203 -10.76 -35.48 -8.43
N VAL A 204 -11.94 -35.23 -7.87
CA VAL A 204 -12.26 -34.08 -7.03
C VAL A 204 -11.24 -34.03 -5.91
N LEU A 205 -10.43 -32.97 -5.90
CA LEU A 205 -9.42 -32.66 -4.90
C LEU A 205 -10.09 -32.42 -3.54
N GLN A 206 -10.43 -33.51 -2.84
CA GLN A 206 -10.77 -33.45 -1.43
C GLN A 206 -9.46 -33.26 -0.67
N ILE A 207 -9.04 -32.01 -0.53
CA ILE A 207 -7.96 -31.62 0.37
C ILE A 207 -8.39 -32.06 1.77
N GLY A 208 -7.87 -33.21 2.20
CA GLY A 208 -8.10 -33.75 3.53
C GLY A 208 -7.42 -32.87 4.58
N TYR A 209 -7.99 -32.84 5.78
CA TYR A 209 -7.38 -32.16 6.92
C TYR A 209 -5.94 -32.66 7.18
N GLU A 210 -5.69 -33.94 6.90
CA GLU A 210 -4.38 -34.58 7.04
C GLU A 210 -3.30 -33.95 6.14
N ASP A 211 -3.64 -33.55 4.91
CA ASP A 211 -2.73 -32.85 4.01
C ASP A 211 -2.42 -31.44 4.51
N PHE A 212 -3.41 -30.76 5.08
CA PHE A 212 -3.18 -29.44 5.69
C PHE A 212 -2.25 -29.54 6.90
N VAL A 213 -2.44 -30.55 7.76
CA VAL A 213 -1.56 -30.78 8.92
C VAL A 213 -0.14 -31.10 8.48
N ASN A 214 0.03 -31.90 7.43
CA ASN A 214 1.35 -32.20 6.87
C ASN A 214 2.03 -30.95 6.28
N VAL A 215 1.29 -30.14 5.53
CA VAL A 215 1.79 -28.86 4.99
C VAL A 215 2.17 -27.87 6.09
N VAL A 216 1.37 -27.77 7.16
CA VAL A 216 1.67 -26.89 8.31
C VAL A 216 2.90 -27.39 9.07
N ARG A 217 3.06 -28.70 9.21
CA ARG A 217 4.22 -29.30 9.87
C ARG A 217 5.50 -29.10 9.05
N ASP A 218 5.43 -29.31 7.74
CA ASP A 218 6.55 -29.11 6.81
C ASP A 218 6.92 -27.63 6.65
N TRP A 219 5.94 -26.74 6.70
CA TRP A 219 6.17 -25.30 6.77
C TRP A 219 6.89 -24.92 8.07
N GLY A 220 6.47 -25.50 9.20
CA GLY A 220 7.09 -25.29 10.50
C GLY A 220 8.55 -25.76 10.57
N THR A 221 8.88 -26.91 9.97
CA THR A 221 10.27 -27.40 9.89
C THR A 221 11.09 -26.56 8.92
N THR A 222 10.53 -26.15 7.78
CA THR A 222 11.20 -25.27 6.81
C THR A 222 11.55 -23.91 7.40
N ILE A 223 10.66 -23.32 8.22
CA ILE A 223 10.95 -22.08 8.94
C ILE A 223 12.05 -22.28 9.96
N LYS A 224 12.01 -23.38 10.73
CA LYS A 224 13.06 -23.65 11.72
C LYS A 224 14.43 -23.78 11.07
N HIS A 225 14.53 -24.49 9.94
CA HIS A 225 15.78 -24.59 9.19
C HIS A 225 16.19 -23.24 8.59
N SER A 226 15.26 -22.49 8.01
CA SER A 226 15.57 -21.16 7.47
C SER A 226 16.01 -20.15 8.53
N VAL A 227 15.43 -20.21 9.73
CA VAL A 227 15.82 -19.35 10.86
C VAL A 227 17.14 -19.81 11.45
N TYR A 228 17.40 -21.11 11.52
CA TYR A 228 18.68 -21.65 12.00
C TYR A 228 19.83 -21.35 11.03
N ASP A 229 19.60 -21.46 9.72
CA ASP A 229 20.58 -21.13 8.68
C ASP A 229 20.85 -19.62 8.63
N PHE A 230 19.83 -18.79 8.85
CA PHE A 230 19.99 -17.34 9.00
C PHE A 230 20.71 -16.98 10.30
N MET A 231 20.38 -17.64 11.42
CA MET A 231 21.03 -17.40 12.71
C MET A 231 22.49 -17.85 12.70
N SER A 232 22.81 -18.99 12.11
CA SER A 232 24.17 -19.53 12.16
C SER A 232 25.12 -18.86 11.16
N ASN A 233 24.60 -18.36 10.03
CA ASN A 233 25.43 -17.81 8.95
C ASN A 233 25.51 -16.27 8.93
N ASP A 234 24.46 -15.54 9.37
CA ASP A 234 24.43 -14.07 9.35
C ASP A 234 24.62 -13.42 10.73
N VAL A 235 24.56 -14.18 11.83
CA VAL A 235 24.74 -13.66 13.20
C VAL A 235 26.21 -13.79 13.62
N ASN A 236 27.05 -12.92 13.07
CA ASN A 236 28.38 -12.67 13.62
C ASN A 236 28.25 -11.77 14.87
N LYS A 237 29.13 -11.94 15.87
CA LYS A 237 29.11 -11.14 17.12
C LYS A 237 29.19 -9.63 16.85
N ASP A 238 29.90 -9.26 15.79
CA ASP A 238 30.01 -7.88 15.33
C ASP A 238 28.67 -7.35 14.79
N ASN A 239 27.93 -8.17 14.03
CA ASN A 239 26.60 -7.81 13.53
C ASN A 239 25.57 -7.68 14.67
N ILE A 240 25.65 -8.53 15.70
CA ILE A 240 24.79 -8.39 16.90
C ILE A 240 25.07 -7.07 17.60
N LYS A 241 26.35 -6.70 17.76
CA LYS A 241 26.73 -5.46 18.44
C LYS A 241 26.21 -4.24 17.68
N ASP A 242 26.39 -4.20 16.37
CA ASP A 242 25.91 -3.12 15.52
C ASP A 242 24.38 -3.07 15.50
N PHE A 243 23.71 -4.23 15.49
CA PHE A 243 22.26 -4.33 15.61
C PHE A 243 21.75 -3.80 16.96
N LEU A 244 22.41 -4.14 18.07
CA LEU A 244 22.01 -3.70 19.40
C LEU A 244 22.21 -2.19 19.57
N GLN A 245 23.28 -1.63 19.00
CA GLN A 245 23.51 -0.20 18.97
C GLN A 245 22.45 0.54 18.14
N PHE A 246 22.12 0.01 16.96
CA PHE A 246 21.05 0.54 16.13
C PHE A 246 19.70 0.49 16.85
N LEU A 247 19.38 -0.65 17.48
CA LEU A 247 18.15 -0.83 18.24
C LEU A 247 18.04 0.18 19.39
N GLY A 248 19.15 0.41 20.11
CA GLY A 248 19.22 1.43 21.15
C GLY A 248 18.90 2.83 20.62
N LEU A 249 19.50 3.21 19.49
CA LEU A 249 19.24 4.50 18.83
C LEU A 249 17.78 4.63 18.37
N VAL A 250 17.20 3.57 17.82
CA VAL A 250 15.79 3.54 17.40
C VAL A 250 14.86 3.72 18.61
N VAL A 251 15.13 3.04 19.73
CA VAL A 251 14.32 3.18 20.94
C VAL A 251 14.42 4.60 21.50
N ILE A 252 15.61 5.18 21.57
CA ILE A 252 15.80 6.56 22.04
C ILE A 252 15.09 7.56 21.12
N SER A 253 15.20 7.38 19.80
CA SER A 253 14.52 8.22 18.82
C SER A 253 13.01 8.10 18.93
N LEU A 254 12.49 6.88 19.13
CA LEU A 254 11.06 6.63 19.28
C LEU A 254 10.53 7.27 20.57
N LEU A 255 11.24 7.12 21.69
CA LEU A 255 10.87 7.72 22.96
C LEU A 255 10.89 9.24 22.89
N THR A 256 11.94 9.83 22.31
CA THR A 256 12.05 11.28 22.14
C THR A 256 10.94 11.81 21.23
N GLY A 257 10.71 11.15 20.09
CA GLY A 257 9.63 11.47 19.18
C GLY A 257 8.25 11.36 19.83
N SER A 258 8.04 10.33 20.66
CA SER A 258 6.78 10.12 21.39
C SER A 258 6.52 11.21 22.43
N VAL A 259 7.53 11.61 23.20
CA VAL A 259 7.40 12.73 24.16
C VAL A 259 7.00 14.02 23.44
N VAL A 260 7.64 14.32 22.30
CA VAL A 260 7.30 15.49 21.49
C VAL A 260 5.90 15.38 20.91
N ALA A 261 5.53 14.22 20.37
CA ALA A 261 4.20 13.95 19.84
C ALA A 261 3.11 14.10 20.91
N ILE A 262 3.33 13.65 22.14
CA ILE A 262 2.39 13.82 23.26
C ILE A 262 2.19 15.30 23.58
N LYS A 263 3.25 16.13 23.55
CA LYS A 263 3.11 17.58 23.79
C LYS A 263 2.27 18.26 22.70
N TYR A 264 2.51 17.91 21.44
CA TYR A 264 1.71 18.42 20.33
C TYR A 264 0.27 17.91 20.37
N LEU A 265 0.08 16.63 20.66
CA LEU A 265 -1.23 16.01 20.77
C LEU A 265 -2.03 16.62 21.91
N GLY A 266 -1.42 16.92 23.06
CA GLY A 266 -2.07 17.62 24.17
C GLY A 266 -2.51 19.04 23.78
N THR A 267 -1.63 19.80 23.11
CA THR A 267 -1.96 21.15 22.63
C THR A 267 -3.08 21.11 21.59
N PHE A 268 -3.03 20.14 20.67
CA PHE A 268 -4.06 19.92 19.67
C PHE A 268 -5.39 19.50 20.32
N ALA A 269 -5.37 18.54 21.25
CA ALA A 269 -6.56 18.05 21.93
C ALA A 269 -7.25 19.17 22.73
N LEU A 270 -6.49 20.05 23.39
CA LEU A 270 -7.05 21.22 24.07
C LEU A 270 -7.77 22.14 23.07
N ARG A 271 -7.11 22.52 21.96
CA ARG A 271 -7.72 23.36 20.92
C ARG A 271 -8.95 22.70 20.29
N PHE A 272 -8.85 21.40 20.02
CA PHE A 272 -9.95 20.60 19.49
C PHE A 272 -11.13 20.57 20.45
N MET A 273 -10.90 20.34 21.75
CA MET A 273 -11.96 20.31 22.76
C MET A 273 -12.67 21.67 22.90
N PHE A 274 -11.92 22.78 22.84
CA PHE A 274 -12.51 24.13 22.84
C PHE A 274 -13.38 24.36 21.60
N GLU A 275 -12.86 24.06 20.41
CA GLU A 275 -13.62 24.24 19.18
C GLU A 275 -14.81 23.26 19.10
N PHE A 276 -14.64 22.03 19.59
CA PHE A 276 -15.69 21.02 19.66
C PHE A 276 -16.80 21.41 20.63
N THR A 277 -16.47 22.06 21.74
CA THR A 277 -17.45 22.59 22.68
C THR A 277 -18.25 23.72 22.04
N ARG A 278 -17.58 24.64 21.34
CA ARG A 278 -18.26 25.70 20.57
C ARG A 278 -19.16 25.11 19.48
N PHE A 279 -18.67 24.12 18.76
CA PHE A 279 -19.43 23.37 17.76
C PHE A 279 -20.67 22.71 18.37
N THR A 280 -20.51 22.02 19.50
CA THR A 280 -21.61 21.35 20.20
C THR A 280 -22.67 22.36 20.67
N GLN A 281 -22.25 23.52 21.18
CA GLN A 281 -23.18 24.58 21.59
C GLN A 281 -24.00 25.11 20.40
N VAL A 282 -23.39 25.24 19.22
CA VAL A 282 -24.10 25.64 17.99
C VAL A 282 -24.96 24.52 17.41
N MET A 283 -24.50 23.27 17.51
CA MET A 283 -25.19 22.11 16.93
C MET A 283 -26.36 21.61 17.76
N THR A 284 -26.29 21.72 19.09
CA THR A 284 -27.36 21.26 20.00
C THR A 284 -28.74 21.82 19.61
N PRO A 285 -28.94 23.14 19.41
CA PRO A 285 -30.25 23.66 19.01
C PRO A 285 -30.68 23.16 17.63
N ILE A 286 -29.75 22.95 16.69
CA ILE A 286 -30.05 22.41 15.36
C ILE A 286 -30.57 20.98 15.47
N ILE A 287 -29.88 20.14 16.24
CA ILE A 287 -30.26 18.74 16.47
C ILE A 287 -31.62 18.67 17.18
N LEU A 288 -31.85 19.49 18.20
CA LEU A 288 -33.15 19.56 18.88
C LEU A 288 -34.28 19.93 17.91
N LYS A 289 -34.04 20.88 16.99
CA LYS A 289 -35.03 21.25 15.97
C LYS A 289 -35.28 20.14 14.95
N VAL A 290 -34.26 19.38 14.57
CA VAL A 290 -34.41 18.20 13.71
C VAL A 290 -35.23 17.11 14.41
N ILE A 291 -34.95 16.84 15.69
CA ILE A 291 -35.74 15.89 16.49
C ILE A 291 -37.20 16.34 16.60
N GLU A 292 -37.46 17.62 16.86
CA GLU A 292 -38.83 18.17 16.85
C GLU A 292 -39.53 17.99 15.50
N ALA A 293 -38.82 18.23 14.38
CA ALA A 293 -39.37 18.06 13.04
C ALA A 293 -39.74 16.59 12.76
N ILE A 294 -38.84 15.66 13.09
CA ILE A 294 -39.09 14.22 12.96
C ILE A 294 -40.30 13.81 13.81
N ASN A 295 -40.37 14.26 15.07
CA ASN A 295 -41.50 13.95 15.94
C ASN A 295 -42.83 14.48 15.36
N LYS A 296 -42.85 15.67 14.75
CA LYS A 296 -44.05 16.20 14.08
C LYS A 296 -44.42 15.40 12.83
N ILE A 297 -43.44 14.97 12.04
CA ILE A 297 -43.68 14.12 10.86
C ILE A 297 -44.30 12.79 11.30
N VAL A 298 -43.72 12.15 12.33
CA VAL A 298 -44.22 10.89 12.90
C VAL A 298 -45.62 11.08 13.48
N ALA A 299 -45.87 12.13 14.27
CA ALA A 299 -47.20 12.41 14.82
C ALA A 299 -48.25 12.72 13.74
N GLY A 300 -47.88 13.48 12.71
CA GLY A 300 -48.73 13.73 11.54
C GLY A 300 -49.05 12.45 10.78
N PHE A 301 -48.08 11.57 10.59
CA PHE A 301 -48.28 10.26 9.98
C PHE A 301 -49.24 9.38 10.79
N TYR A 302 -49.07 9.30 12.11
CA TYR A 302 -50.01 8.57 12.98
C TYR A 302 -51.43 9.16 12.94
N THR A 303 -51.55 10.49 12.85
CA THR A 303 -52.85 11.16 12.73
C THR A 303 -53.54 10.84 11.40
N LEU A 304 -52.79 10.82 10.30
CA LEU A 304 -53.30 10.39 8.98
C LEU A 304 -53.76 8.94 9.02
N LEU A 305 -52.97 8.05 9.64
CA LEU A 305 -53.30 6.65 9.78
C LEU A 305 -54.57 6.47 10.64
N ALA A 306 -54.73 7.24 11.72
CA ALA A 306 -55.93 7.25 12.54
C ALA A 306 -57.17 7.75 11.77
N MET A 307 -57.03 8.78 10.94
CA MET A 307 -58.12 9.27 10.08
C MET A 307 -58.52 8.24 9.02
N ILE A 308 -57.56 7.59 8.36
CA ILE A 308 -57.81 6.51 7.40
C ILE A 308 -58.47 5.33 8.09
N TRP A 309 -58.01 4.94 9.29
CA TRP A 309 -58.65 3.89 10.08
C TRP A 309 -60.10 4.27 10.41
N LYS A 310 -60.34 5.49 10.91
CA LYS A 310 -61.70 5.98 11.22
C LYS A 310 -62.59 5.94 9.97
N ASP A 311 -62.12 6.42 8.83
CA ASP A 311 -62.92 6.42 7.61
C ASP A 311 -63.09 5.01 7.01
N ALA A 312 -62.10 4.13 7.13
CA ALA A 312 -62.18 2.76 6.64
C ALA A 312 -63.07 1.85 7.50
N PHE A 313 -63.07 2.05 8.83
CA PHE A 313 -63.76 1.16 9.78
C PHE A 313 -64.99 1.78 10.46
N MET A 314 -65.04 3.09 10.73
CA MET A 314 -66.18 3.73 11.43
C MET A 314 -67.27 4.27 10.50
N LYS A 315 -66.96 4.68 9.25
CA LYS A 315 -67.99 5.21 8.32
C LYS A 315 -69.02 4.19 7.79
N ARG A 316 -68.91 2.90 8.15
CA ARG A 316 -69.98 1.92 7.85
C ARG A 316 -71.17 1.94 8.82
N LYS A 317 -71.19 2.78 9.86
CA LYS A 317 -72.28 2.79 10.85
C LYS A 317 -73.00 4.12 11.09
N MET A 318 -72.87 5.13 10.23
CA MET A 318 -73.67 6.37 10.37
C MET A 318 -74.59 6.61 9.16
N ILE A 319 -75.86 6.25 9.36
CA ILE A 319 -77.01 6.68 8.57
C ILE A 319 -77.34 8.13 8.99
N PRO A 320 -77.62 9.06 8.07
CA PRO A 320 -78.09 10.39 8.41
C PRO A 320 -79.60 10.34 8.68
N THR A 321 -80.02 10.48 9.93
CA THR A 321 -81.44 10.69 10.27
C THR A 321 -81.68 12.17 10.55
N GLN A 322 -82.59 12.73 9.76
CA GLN A 322 -83.14 14.08 9.79
C GLN A 322 -83.56 14.54 11.19
N GLN A 323 -83.36 15.83 11.48
CA GLN A 323 -84.42 16.65 12.09
C GLN A 323 -84.54 17.97 11.32
N LEU A 324 -85.68 18.10 10.64
CA LEU A 324 -86.25 19.31 10.08
C LEU A 324 -87.37 19.79 11.03
N GLN A 325 -87.92 20.99 10.79
CA GLN A 325 -89.02 21.70 11.49
C GLN A 325 -88.58 22.59 12.67
N ASP A 326 -89.01 23.84 12.85
CA ASP A 326 -89.97 24.71 12.14
C ASP A 326 -89.79 26.18 12.58
N TYR A 327 -90.29 27.09 11.74
CA TYR A 327 -90.96 28.34 12.06
C TYR A 327 -90.26 29.56 12.70
N ASN A 328 -90.38 30.68 11.98
CA ASN A 328 -90.22 32.07 12.39
C ASN A 328 -90.98 32.40 13.68
N ASP A 329 -90.32 33.02 14.66
CA ASP A 329 -90.81 34.20 15.37
C ASP A 329 -89.70 34.86 16.21
N ARG A 330 -89.60 36.20 16.14
CA ARG A 330 -88.72 37.09 16.93
C ARG A 330 -89.13 37.08 18.43
N PRO A 331 -88.36 37.61 19.43
CA PRO A 331 -87.34 38.67 19.36
C PRO A 331 -86.07 38.48 20.23
N ALA A 332 -85.20 39.51 20.20
CA ALA A 332 -83.90 39.62 20.86
C ALA A 332 -83.86 39.22 22.34
N ARG A 333 -82.91 38.35 22.72
CA ARG A 333 -82.48 38.13 24.11
C ARG A 333 -80.96 37.92 24.19
N GLU A 334 -80.32 38.95 24.73
CA GLU A 334 -79.18 38.91 25.67
C GLU A 334 -78.16 37.78 25.53
N LEU A 335 -77.07 38.08 24.82
CA LEU A 335 -75.78 37.43 25.06
C LEU A 335 -75.30 37.83 26.46
N LYS A 336 -75.52 36.94 27.43
CA LYS A 336 -75.00 37.03 28.79
C LYS A 336 -73.47 36.99 28.71
N ALA A 337 -72.83 38.16 28.84
CA ALA A 337 -71.39 38.26 28.95
C ALA A 337 -70.94 37.47 30.19
N ILE A 338 -70.03 36.53 29.99
CA ILE A 338 -69.33 35.84 31.08
C ILE A 338 -68.32 36.85 31.63
N GLU A 339 -68.70 37.52 32.71
CA GLU A 339 -67.84 38.38 33.51
C GLU A 339 -66.80 37.51 34.25
N TYR A 340 -65.54 37.60 33.83
CA TYR A 340 -64.44 36.98 34.56
C TYR A 340 -64.06 37.86 35.75
N ASN A 341 -64.43 37.39 36.95
CA ASN A 341 -63.97 37.95 38.22
C ASN A 341 -62.44 37.78 38.35
N ARG A 342 -61.66 38.86 38.17
CA ARG A 342 -60.23 38.87 38.45
C ARG A 342 -59.99 39.33 39.90
N PRO A 343 -59.37 38.51 40.77
CA PRO A 343 -58.89 38.98 42.06
C PRO A 343 -57.74 39.98 41.87
N HIS A 344 -57.92 41.19 42.40
CA HIS A 344 -56.87 42.20 42.54
C HIS A 344 -55.74 41.67 43.43
N TYR A 345 -54.56 41.47 42.85
CA TYR A 345 -53.32 41.41 43.64
C TYR A 345 -52.66 42.79 43.60
N ASN A 346 -52.75 43.50 44.72
CA ASN A 346 -51.94 44.65 45.04
C ASN A 346 -50.50 44.16 45.24
N SER A 347 -49.59 44.51 44.33
CA SER A 347 -48.16 44.43 44.60
C SER A 347 -47.54 45.80 44.35
N ASN A 348 -47.31 46.50 45.47
CA ASN A 348 -46.40 47.63 45.54
C ASN A 348 -45.00 47.12 45.22
N ILE A 349 -44.56 47.26 43.96
CA ILE A 349 -43.14 47.19 43.61
C ILE A 349 -42.82 48.44 42.81
N GLU A 350 -42.19 49.36 43.54
CA GLU A 350 -41.69 50.65 43.13
C GLU A 350 -40.52 50.47 42.15
N TYR A 351 -40.73 50.77 40.87
CA TYR A 351 -39.65 50.83 39.88
C TYR A 351 -39.02 52.22 39.90
N ASN A 352 -37.84 52.33 40.50
CA ASN A 352 -37.04 53.55 40.49
C ASN A 352 -36.34 53.67 39.12
N MET A 353 -36.99 54.33 38.17
CA MET A 353 -36.42 54.67 36.86
C MET A 353 -35.49 55.89 36.99
N ARG A 354 -34.17 55.66 37.02
CA ARG A 354 -33.20 56.71 36.68
C ARG A 354 -32.91 56.68 35.18
N HIS A 355 -33.43 57.66 34.47
CA HIS A 355 -32.90 58.09 33.19
C HIS A 355 -31.51 58.70 33.37
N ASN A 356 -30.58 58.37 32.49
CA ASN A 356 -29.50 59.30 32.13
C ASN A 356 -29.21 59.20 30.62
N PRO A 357 -29.01 60.33 29.93
CA PRO A 357 -29.11 60.41 28.48
C PRO A 357 -27.77 60.23 27.73
N LEU A 358 -27.91 59.85 26.46
CA LEU A 358 -27.07 60.15 25.29
C LEU A 358 -25.66 60.71 25.54
N GLN A 359 -24.64 59.95 25.11
CA GLN A 359 -23.36 60.53 24.66
C GLN A 359 -22.91 59.94 23.31
N THR A 360 -22.50 60.89 22.47
CA THR A 360 -22.05 60.90 21.08
C THR A 360 -20.74 60.13 20.84
N PRO A 361 -20.49 59.57 19.64
CA PRO A 361 -19.21 58.95 19.32
C PRO A 361 -18.14 60.01 19.01
N MET A 362 -17.05 60.01 19.78
CA MET A 362 -15.84 60.80 19.49
C MET A 362 -14.83 59.92 18.74
N ILE A 363 -14.46 60.40 17.56
CA ILE A 363 -13.26 60.03 16.80
C ILE A 363 -12.02 60.40 17.63
N ARG A 364 -11.06 59.47 17.77
CA ARG A 364 -9.68 59.85 18.14
C ARG A 364 -8.64 58.94 17.47
N SER A 365 -7.87 59.56 16.59
CA SER A 365 -6.57 59.10 16.10
C SER A 365 -5.48 59.31 17.15
N GLY A 366 -4.44 58.47 17.14
CA GLY A 366 -3.09 58.87 17.53
C GLY A 366 -2.39 57.98 18.56
N MET A 367 -1.32 57.31 18.08
CA MET A 367 0.00 57.14 18.72
C MET A 367 0.07 56.81 20.23
N GLY A 368 0.70 55.67 20.55
CA GLY A 368 1.32 55.47 21.86
C GLY A 368 1.71 54.04 22.19
N ASN A 369 3.00 53.73 22.00
CA ASN A 369 3.87 52.83 22.78
C ASN A 369 3.36 51.43 23.17
N PHE A 370 3.87 50.42 22.45
CA PHE A 370 3.97 49.04 22.92
C PHE A 370 5.15 48.91 23.91
N PRO A 371 4.94 48.32 25.10
CA PRO A 371 6.05 47.93 25.96
C PRO A 371 6.71 46.64 25.46
N GLU A 372 8.00 46.79 25.24
CA GLU A 372 9.08 45.82 25.10
C GLU A 372 9.01 44.71 26.16
N PHE A 373 8.60 43.49 25.78
CA PHE A 373 8.81 42.30 26.62
C PHE A 373 8.75 40.98 25.83
N GLU A 374 9.66 40.77 24.87
CA GLU A 374 9.95 39.42 24.38
C GLU A 374 11.31 39.39 23.66
N ARG A 375 12.39 39.28 24.44
CA ARG A 375 13.71 38.91 23.92
C ARG A 375 14.36 37.95 24.90
N LYS A 376 14.06 36.66 24.77
CA LYS A 376 14.83 35.54 25.32
C LYS A 376 14.35 34.24 24.69
N PHE A 377 14.95 33.84 23.58
CA PHE A 377 15.23 32.45 23.20
C PHE A 377 16.18 32.48 22.00
N GLN A 378 17.48 32.53 22.30
CA GLN A 378 18.53 31.92 21.50
C GLN A 378 19.52 31.27 22.48
#